data_AF-A0A2S9H3N6-F1
#
_entry.id   AF-A0A2S9H3N6-F1
#
_cell.length_a   1.000
_cell.length_b   1.000
_cell.length_c   1.000
_cell.angle_alpha   90.00
_cell.angle_beta   90.00
_cell.angle_gamma   90.00
#
_symmetry.space_group_name_H-M   'P 1'
#
loop_
_entity.id
_entity.type
_entity.pdbx_description
1 polymer ?
#
loop_
_entity_poly.entity_id
_entity_poly.type
_entity_poly.pdbx_seq_one_letter_code
_entity_poly.pdbx_strand_id
1 'polypeptide(L)'
;MKFHRIFKQLCAALVIITSVTVPIFAQAGRGPSTAEEQARVVQLALASDKDPVGTMTSADGRWFEKWADEIPDYQFGPDSGAFWFENGAAKGELKRVIRFQHTVSTAAFQVQHHMFDPQKNPADFEAKTLAGVEGLLRAYESLLAKNPANRSEQLDHAMALRDKGELAAFVKALPPMPRR
;
A
#
# COMPACT_ATOMS: atom_id res chain seq x y z
N MET A 1 -67.45 48.57 -14.72
CA MET A 1 -67.49 49.53 -13.60
C MET A 1 -67.42 48.76 -12.29
N LYS A 2 -66.59 49.24 -11.34
CA LYS A 2 -66.41 48.77 -9.94
C LYS A 2 -65.56 47.49 -9.82
N PHE A 3 -64.26 47.48 -9.47
CA PHE A 3 -63.55 48.16 -8.37
C PHE A 3 -64.35 48.13 -7.08
N HIS A 4 -64.05 47.21 -6.17
CA HIS A 4 -63.87 47.48 -4.73
C HIS A 4 -63.54 46.21 -3.90
N ARG A 5 -62.34 46.25 -3.28
CA ARG A 5 -62.06 45.90 -1.87
C ARG A 5 -62.34 44.47 -1.39
N ILE A 6 -61.30 43.68 -1.09
CA ILE A 6 -60.53 43.70 0.18
C ILE A 6 -61.45 43.52 1.40
N PHE A 7 -61.41 42.33 2.03
CA PHE A 7 -61.39 42.05 3.48
C PHE A 7 -61.59 40.52 3.66
N LYS A 8 -60.55 39.73 3.94
CA LYS A 8 -59.96 39.39 5.25
C LYS A 8 -60.29 37.94 5.63
N GLN A 9 -59.21 37.20 5.89
CA GLN A 9 -59.10 36.06 6.81
C GLN A 9 -59.70 34.72 6.38
N LEU A 10 -58.83 33.73 6.14
CA LEU A 10 -58.62 32.65 7.11
C LEU A 10 -57.36 31.85 6.75
N CYS A 11 -56.46 31.82 7.72
CA CYS A 11 -55.24 31.04 7.75
C CYS A 11 -55.55 29.54 7.69
N ALA A 12 -54.80 28.78 6.90
CA ALA A 12 -54.62 27.36 7.17
C ALA A 12 -53.21 26.95 6.74
N ALA A 13 -52.46 26.45 7.73
CA ALA A 13 -51.03 26.26 7.76
C ALA A 13 -50.50 25.33 6.66
N LEU A 14 -49.39 25.76 6.06
CA LEU A 14 -48.53 24.98 5.20
C LEU A 14 -47.65 24.10 6.11
N VAL A 15 -48.00 22.82 6.31
CA VAL A 15 -47.13 21.85 6.99
C VAL A 15 -46.24 21.21 5.93
N ILE A 16 -45.08 21.84 5.66
CA ILE A 16 -43.98 21.17 4.96
C ILE A 16 -43.29 20.29 6.00
N ILE A 17 -43.55 18.98 5.93
CA ILE A 17 -42.75 17.99 6.64
C ILE A 17 -41.40 17.92 5.91
N THR A 18 -40.44 18.72 6.36
CA THR A 18 -39.02 18.47 6.07
C THR A 18 -38.61 17.25 6.89
N SER A 19 -38.68 16.09 6.26
CA SER A 19 -37.99 14.89 6.74
C SER A 19 -36.49 15.18 6.72
N VAL A 20 -35.95 15.64 7.86
CA VAL A 20 -34.51 15.63 8.10
C VAL A 20 -34.11 14.17 8.21
N THR A 21 -33.73 13.57 7.09
CA THR A 21 -32.97 12.33 7.10
C THR A 21 -31.60 12.68 7.68
N VAL A 22 -31.45 12.52 8.98
CA VAL A 22 -30.13 12.47 9.62
C VAL A 22 -29.42 11.28 8.99
N PRO A 23 -28.30 11.46 8.26
CA PRO A 23 -27.49 10.32 7.93
C PRO A 23 -26.99 9.77 9.25
N ILE A 24 -27.50 8.60 9.63
CA ILE A 24 -26.85 7.76 10.62
C ILE A 24 -25.47 7.52 10.03
N PHE A 25 -24.47 8.23 10.54
CA PHE A 25 -23.08 7.85 10.37
C PHE A 25 -22.90 6.56 11.18
N ALA A 26 -23.42 5.46 10.63
CA ALA A 26 -22.74 4.20 10.78
C ALA A 26 -21.29 4.52 10.39
N GLN A 27 -20.35 4.15 11.25
CA GLN A 27 -18.93 4.29 10.99
C GLN A 27 -18.63 3.37 9.79
N ALA A 28 -18.96 3.87 8.60
CA ALA A 28 -18.74 3.18 7.35
C ALA A 28 -17.25 2.95 7.33
N GLY A 29 -16.84 1.69 7.32
CA GLY A 29 -15.46 1.33 7.10
C GLY A 29 -14.94 2.13 5.91
N ARG A 30 -13.65 2.47 5.95
CA ARG A 30 -12.97 3.17 4.86
C ARG A 30 -13.39 2.54 3.51
N GLY A 31 -13.69 3.38 2.52
CA GLY A 31 -13.97 2.92 1.17
C GLY A 31 -12.73 2.39 0.43
N PRO A 32 -12.88 1.92 -0.82
CA PRO A 32 -11.75 1.55 -1.68
C PRO A 32 -10.74 2.69 -1.84
N SER A 33 -9.53 2.35 -2.27
CA SER A 33 -8.51 3.37 -2.57
C SER A 33 -8.97 4.35 -3.66
N THR A 34 -8.61 5.62 -3.52
CA THR A 34 -8.86 6.62 -4.58
C THR A 34 -7.70 6.67 -5.59
N ALA A 35 -7.94 7.28 -6.76
CA ALA A 35 -6.91 7.47 -7.77
C ALA A 35 -5.73 8.32 -7.25
N GLU A 36 -6.01 9.33 -6.43
CA GLU A 36 -5.00 10.19 -5.80
C GLU A 36 -4.14 9.40 -4.81
N GLU A 37 -4.75 8.52 -4.02
CA GLU A 37 -4.03 7.66 -3.10
C GLU A 37 -3.14 6.66 -3.83
N GLN A 38 -3.67 6.03 -4.88
CA GLN A 38 -2.92 5.15 -5.76
C GLN A 38 -1.71 5.86 -6.37
N ALA A 39 -1.89 7.07 -6.91
CA ALA A 39 -0.80 7.88 -7.43
C ALA A 39 0.22 8.22 -6.33
N ARG A 40 -0.22 8.53 -5.11
CA ARG A 40 0.66 8.82 -3.97
C ARG A 40 1.52 7.61 -3.59
N VAL A 41 0.97 6.40 -3.59
CA VAL A 41 1.74 5.16 -3.33
C VAL A 41 2.84 4.97 -4.37
N VAL A 42 2.53 5.19 -5.65
CA VAL A 42 3.53 5.09 -6.74
C VAL A 42 4.64 6.12 -6.55
N GLN A 43 4.29 7.38 -6.25
CA GLN A 43 5.29 8.42 -5.98
C GLN A 43 6.12 8.11 -4.74
N LEU A 44 5.51 7.53 -3.71
CA LEU A 44 6.22 7.13 -2.49
C LEU A 44 7.25 6.04 -2.77
N ALA A 45 6.92 5.03 -3.57
CA ALA A 45 7.87 3.99 -3.96
C ALA A 45 9.08 4.58 -4.69
N LEU A 46 8.86 5.51 -5.62
CA LEU A 46 9.94 6.22 -6.35
C LEU A 46 10.81 7.08 -5.43
N ALA A 47 10.22 7.69 -4.40
CA ALA A 47 10.98 8.43 -3.38
C ALA A 47 11.80 7.47 -2.49
N SER A 48 11.18 6.34 -2.11
CA SER A 48 11.79 5.32 -1.26
C SER A 48 12.98 4.64 -1.92
N ASP A 49 12.96 4.44 -3.24
CA ASP A 49 14.10 3.93 -4.00
C ASP A 49 15.35 4.83 -3.89
N LYS A 50 15.18 6.14 -3.64
CA LYS A 50 16.28 7.12 -3.50
C LYS A 50 16.75 7.26 -2.06
N ASP A 51 15.81 7.36 -1.13
CA ASP A 51 16.09 7.48 0.29
C ASP A 51 15.11 6.63 1.13
N PRO A 52 15.38 5.33 1.29
CA PRO A 52 14.44 4.42 1.94
C PRO A 52 14.27 4.73 3.44
N VAL A 53 15.32 5.21 4.11
CA VAL A 53 15.25 5.58 5.54
C VAL A 53 14.47 6.87 5.73
N GLY A 54 14.79 7.91 4.95
CA GLY A 54 14.06 9.18 5.01
C GLY A 54 12.59 8.99 4.65
N THR A 55 12.29 8.20 3.62
CA THR A 55 10.93 7.94 3.19
C THR A 55 10.13 7.18 4.25
N MET A 56 10.66 6.08 4.79
CA MET A 56 10.02 5.31 5.88
C MET A 56 9.73 6.18 7.11
N THR A 57 10.61 7.12 7.45
CA THR A 57 10.46 7.98 8.64
C THR A 57 9.68 9.27 8.38
N SER A 58 9.31 9.54 7.13
CA SER A 58 8.54 10.73 6.74
C SER A 58 7.06 10.64 7.15
N ALA A 59 6.34 11.75 6.98
CA ALA A 59 4.89 11.77 7.12
C ALA A 59 4.19 10.89 6.06
N ASP A 60 4.74 10.82 4.84
CA ASP A 60 4.20 9.98 3.79
C ASP A 60 4.41 8.49 4.06
N GLY A 61 5.56 8.11 4.63
CA GLY A 61 5.82 6.73 5.07
C GLY A 61 4.81 6.28 6.12
N ARG A 62 4.57 7.11 7.15
CA ARG A 62 3.54 6.82 8.17
C ARG A 62 2.13 6.80 7.61
N TRP A 63 1.81 7.70 6.67
CA TRP A 63 0.54 7.67 5.97
C TRP A 63 0.37 6.36 5.19
N PHE A 64 1.42 5.89 4.51
CA PHE A 64 1.38 4.66 3.73
C PHE A 64 1.19 3.42 4.60
N GLU A 65 1.91 3.29 5.71
CA GLU A 65 1.72 2.16 6.63
C GLU A 65 0.27 2.07 7.09
N LYS A 66 -0.32 3.20 7.50
CA LYS A 66 -1.73 3.27 7.86
C LYS A 66 -2.66 2.97 6.68
N TRP A 67 -2.36 3.51 5.51
CA TRP A 67 -3.14 3.29 4.29
C TRP A 67 -3.16 1.80 3.91
N ALA A 68 -2.00 1.14 3.94
CA ALA A 68 -1.87 -0.27 3.59
C ALA A 68 -2.62 -1.20 4.55
N ASP A 69 -2.75 -0.82 5.81
CA ASP A 69 -3.52 -1.56 6.82
C ASP A 69 -5.04 -1.35 6.69
N GLU A 70 -5.47 -0.19 6.21
CA GLU A 70 -6.90 0.19 6.23
C GLU A 70 -7.64 -0.01 4.91
N ILE A 71 -6.93 -0.02 3.78
CA ILE A 71 -7.58 -0.18 2.48
C ILE A 71 -8.25 -1.56 2.34
N PRO A 72 -9.49 -1.63 1.83
CA PRO A 72 -10.20 -2.91 1.69
C PRO A 72 -9.97 -3.60 0.34
N ASP A 73 -9.46 -2.89 -0.66
CA ASP A 73 -9.46 -3.31 -2.06
C ASP A 73 -8.20 -4.05 -2.51
N TYR A 74 -7.05 -3.86 -1.85
CA TYR A 74 -5.83 -4.61 -2.16
C TYR A 74 -5.45 -5.60 -1.06
N GLN A 75 -5.18 -6.83 -1.46
CA GLN A 75 -4.63 -7.88 -0.60
C GLN A 75 -3.11 -7.87 -0.70
N PHE A 76 -2.47 -6.93 -0.01
CA PHE A 76 -1.01 -6.86 0.02
C PHE A 76 -0.42 -8.15 0.59
N GLY A 77 -0.87 -8.54 1.80
CA GLY A 77 -0.56 -9.80 2.47
C GLY A 77 0.93 -10.13 2.59
N PRO A 78 1.34 -11.05 3.47
CA PRO A 78 2.68 -11.59 3.35
C PRO A 78 2.79 -12.41 2.06
N ASP A 79 3.99 -12.48 1.50
CA ASP A 79 4.37 -13.33 0.38
C ASP A 79 5.69 -14.07 0.69
N SER A 80 6.14 -14.95 -0.20
CA SER A 80 7.35 -15.74 0.03
C SER A 80 8.61 -14.87 0.19
N GLY A 81 8.66 -13.71 -0.47
CA GLY A 81 9.72 -12.71 -0.30
C GLY A 81 9.75 -12.15 1.11
N ALA A 82 8.57 -11.79 1.64
CA ALA A 82 8.41 -11.36 3.02
C ALA A 82 8.91 -12.40 4.03
N PHE A 83 8.49 -13.65 3.89
CA PHE A 83 8.94 -14.72 4.79
C PHE A 83 10.45 -14.97 4.69
N TRP A 84 11.01 -14.93 3.49
CA TRP A 84 12.44 -15.14 3.27
C TRP A 84 13.28 -14.10 4.01
N PHE A 85 12.99 -12.79 3.87
CA PHE A 85 13.82 -11.78 4.52
C PHE A 85 13.58 -11.71 6.03
N GLU A 86 12.36 -12.02 6.48
CA GLU A 86 12.02 -12.11 7.90
C GLU A 86 12.79 -13.23 8.60
N ASN A 87 13.10 -14.31 7.88
CA ASN A 87 13.80 -15.50 8.37
C ASN A 87 15.34 -15.38 8.30
N GLY A 88 15.86 -14.21 8.66
CA GLY A 88 17.28 -14.02 8.95
C GLY A 88 18.10 -13.29 7.88
N ALA A 89 17.52 -12.96 6.71
CA ALA A 89 18.24 -12.21 5.68
C ALA A 89 18.55 -10.77 6.13
N ALA A 90 17.75 -10.21 7.03
CA ALA A 90 18.03 -8.92 7.65
C ALA A 90 17.78 -8.94 9.16
N LYS A 91 18.48 -8.07 9.87
CA LYS A 91 18.38 -7.91 11.33
C LYS A 91 18.34 -6.43 11.70
N GLY A 92 17.83 -6.12 12.90
CA GLY A 92 17.82 -4.76 13.46
C GLY A 92 17.18 -3.72 12.52
N GLU A 93 17.82 -2.55 12.40
CA GLU A 93 17.33 -1.45 11.57
C GLU A 93 17.26 -1.80 10.09
N LEU A 94 18.21 -2.60 9.57
CA LEU A 94 18.15 -3.06 8.18
C LEU A 94 16.82 -3.75 7.91
N LYS A 95 16.43 -4.68 8.79
CA LYS A 95 15.17 -5.43 8.67
C LYS A 95 13.95 -4.51 8.60
N ARG A 96 13.94 -3.46 9.43
CA ARG A 96 12.84 -2.49 9.46
C ARG A 96 12.72 -1.73 8.13
N VAL A 97 13.84 -1.23 7.61
CA VAL A 97 13.86 -0.47 6.35
C VAL A 97 13.51 -1.36 5.16
N ILE A 98 14.09 -2.56 5.05
CA ILE A 98 13.80 -3.44 3.92
C ILE A 98 12.37 -3.98 3.95
N ARG A 99 11.77 -4.15 5.14
CA ARG A 99 10.35 -4.50 5.27
C ARG A 99 9.46 -3.39 4.70
N PHE A 100 9.69 -2.15 5.12
CA PHE A 100 8.97 -1.00 4.58
C PHE A 100 9.13 -0.92 3.05
N GLN A 101 10.37 -1.06 2.57
CA GLN A 101 10.66 -1.00 1.14
C GLN A 101 9.95 -2.11 0.35
N HIS A 102 9.96 -3.34 0.87
CA HIS A 102 9.24 -4.47 0.27
C HIS A 102 7.75 -4.13 0.15
N THR A 103 7.12 -3.70 1.25
CA THR A 103 5.69 -3.38 1.28
C THR A 103 5.32 -2.26 0.30
N VAL A 104 6.07 -1.15 0.28
CA VAL A 104 5.76 -0.03 -0.62
C VAL A 104 5.99 -0.39 -2.10
N SER A 105 6.99 -1.22 -2.39
CA SER A 105 7.26 -1.68 -3.75
C SER A 105 6.18 -2.65 -4.24
N THR A 106 5.78 -3.60 -3.39
CA THR A 106 4.67 -4.52 -3.67
C THR A 106 3.36 -3.76 -3.86
N ALA A 107 3.07 -2.76 -3.03
CA ALA A 107 1.86 -1.97 -3.14
C ALA A 107 1.83 -1.13 -4.42
N ALA A 108 2.92 -0.43 -4.73
CA ALA A 108 3.03 0.35 -5.96
C ALA A 108 2.85 -0.52 -7.20
N PHE A 109 3.47 -1.72 -7.23
CA PHE A 109 3.32 -2.67 -8.31
C PHE A 109 1.86 -3.13 -8.47
N GLN A 110 1.21 -3.57 -7.37
CA GLN A 110 -0.19 -3.99 -7.44
C GLN A 110 -1.11 -2.87 -7.93
N VAL A 111 -0.90 -1.64 -7.47
CA VAL A 111 -1.67 -0.46 -7.89
C VAL A 111 -1.49 -0.19 -9.38
N GLN A 112 -0.24 -0.17 -9.87
CA GLN A 112 0.07 0.10 -11.28
C GLN A 112 -0.50 -0.96 -12.24
N HIS A 113 -0.69 -2.18 -11.74
CA HIS A 113 -1.18 -3.31 -12.52
C HIS A 113 -2.62 -3.72 -12.18
N HIS A 114 -3.33 -2.95 -11.33
CA HIS A 114 -4.70 -3.23 -10.87
C HIS A 114 -4.88 -4.65 -10.29
N MET A 115 -3.89 -5.14 -9.53
CA MET A 115 -3.89 -6.46 -8.90
C MET A 115 -4.49 -6.42 -7.49
N PHE A 116 -5.82 -6.58 -7.39
CA PHE A 116 -6.53 -6.51 -6.10
C PHE A 116 -6.34 -7.74 -5.20
N ASP A 117 -6.30 -8.94 -5.78
CA ASP A 117 -6.16 -10.20 -5.05
C ASP A 117 -5.17 -11.15 -5.76
N PRO A 118 -3.86 -10.87 -5.64
CA PRO A 118 -2.82 -11.65 -6.33
C PRO A 118 -2.73 -13.10 -5.84
N GLN A 119 -3.35 -13.48 -4.71
CA GLN A 119 -3.36 -14.88 -4.26
C GLN A 119 -4.20 -15.80 -5.15
N LYS A 120 -5.16 -15.24 -5.92
CA LYS A 120 -6.01 -16.01 -6.82
C LYS A 120 -5.30 -16.46 -8.10
N ASN A 121 -4.19 -15.84 -8.44
CA ASN A 121 -3.43 -16.13 -9.66
C ASN A 121 -1.94 -16.32 -9.32
N PRO A 122 -1.38 -17.53 -9.50
CA PRO A 122 0.02 -17.79 -9.21
C PRO A 122 1.00 -16.85 -9.93
N ALA A 123 0.68 -16.42 -11.15
CA ALA A 123 1.53 -15.50 -11.91
C ALA A 123 1.54 -14.09 -11.28
N ASP A 124 0.39 -13.59 -10.85
CA ASP A 124 0.29 -12.29 -10.17
C ASP A 124 0.97 -12.34 -8.79
N PHE A 125 0.84 -13.48 -8.09
CA PHE A 125 1.53 -13.71 -6.83
C PHE A 125 3.05 -13.71 -6.99
N GLU A 126 3.58 -14.40 -8.01
CA GLU A 126 5.02 -14.41 -8.33
C GLU A 126 5.49 -13.01 -8.72
N ALA A 127 4.75 -12.31 -9.59
CA ALA A 127 5.10 -10.98 -10.05
C ALA A 127 5.13 -9.94 -8.92
N LYS A 128 4.13 -9.95 -8.02
CA LYS A 128 4.15 -9.04 -6.85
C LYS A 128 5.34 -9.34 -5.93
N THR A 129 5.69 -10.62 -5.78
CA THR A 129 6.77 -11.04 -4.88
C THR A 129 8.10 -10.58 -5.46
N LEU A 130 8.29 -10.73 -6.78
CA LEU A 130 9.45 -10.23 -7.49
C LEU A 130 9.58 -8.71 -7.33
N ALA A 131 8.51 -7.94 -7.52
CA ALA A 131 8.55 -6.49 -7.34
C ALA A 131 8.94 -6.08 -5.91
N GLY A 132 8.40 -6.77 -4.89
CA GLY A 132 8.77 -6.57 -3.49
C GLY A 132 10.25 -6.87 -3.22
N VAL A 133 10.77 -7.99 -3.74
CA VAL A 133 12.17 -8.39 -3.58
C VAL A 133 13.11 -7.46 -4.34
N GLU A 134 12.78 -7.03 -5.55
CA GLU A 134 13.57 -6.04 -6.28
C GLU A 134 13.65 -4.72 -5.51
N GLY A 135 12.50 -4.25 -5.00
CA GLY A 135 12.41 -3.06 -4.18
C GLY A 135 13.32 -3.13 -2.96
N LEU A 136 13.21 -4.20 -2.16
CA LEU A 136 14.03 -4.35 -0.96
C LEU A 136 15.52 -4.43 -1.28
N LEU A 137 15.92 -5.03 -2.42
CA LEU A 137 17.32 -5.10 -2.82
C LEU A 137 17.88 -3.72 -3.19
N ARG A 138 17.08 -2.84 -3.80
CA ARG A 138 17.48 -1.43 -4.01
C ARG A 138 17.69 -0.69 -2.69
N ALA A 139 16.83 -0.90 -1.70
CA ALA A 139 17.05 -0.31 -0.38
C ALA A 139 18.29 -0.90 0.32
N TYR A 140 18.49 -2.21 0.23
CA TYR A 140 19.68 -2.86 0.78
C TYR A 140 20.96 -2.29 0.17
N GLU A 141 21.02 -2.13 -1.15
CA GLU A 141 22.15 -1.54 -1.86
C GLU A 141 22.46 -0.11 -1.37
N SER A 142 21.43 0.73 -1.25
CA SER A 142 21.56 2.10 -0.71
C SER A 142 22.06 2.12 0.74
N LEU A 143 21.56 1.21 1.58
CA LEU A 143 21.96 1.10 2.99
C LEU A 143 23.37 0.54 3.16
N LEU A 144 23.76 -0.44 2.34
CA LEU A 144 25.07 -1.06 2.35
C LEU A 144 26.16 -0.05 1.94
N ALA A 145 25.89 0.76 0.92
CA ALA A 145 26.78 1.83 0.49
C ALA A 145 27.04 2.88 1.58
N LYS A 146 26.03 3.17 2.43
CA LYS A 146 26.14 4.13 3.53
C LYS A 146 26.79 3.53 4.79
N ASN A 147 26.55 2.24 5.06
CA ASN A 147 27.08 1.56 6.23
C ASN A 147 27.38 0.08 5.91
N PRO A 148 28.66 -0.29 5.74
CA PRO A 148 29.07 -1.67 5.47
C PRO A 148 28.67 -2.68 6.54
N ALA A 149 28.37 -2.24 7.77
CA ALA A 149 27.87 -3.14 8.83
C ALA A 149 26.46 -3.68 8.55
N ASN A 150 25.74 -3.12 7.57
CA ASN A 150 24.46 -3.66 7.10
C ASN A 150 24.62 -4.95 6.29
N ARG A 151 25.85 -5.39 6.00
CA ARG A 151 26.08 -6.55 5.13
C ARG A 151 25.34 -7.80 5.59
N SER A 152 24.70 -8.46 4.63
CA SER A 152 24.03 -9.75 4.80
C SER A 152 24.39 -10.67 3.65
N GLU A 153 24.92 -11.86 3.96
CA GLU A 153 25.28 -12.85 2.95
C GLU A 153 24.09 -13.28 2.08
N GLN A 154 22.89 -13.36 2.68
CA GLN A 154 21.68 -13.76 1.96
C GLN A 154 21.20 -12.67 1.00
N LEU A 155 21.29 -11.39 1.40
CA LEU A 155 20.95 -10.27 0.53
C LEU A 155 22.01 -10.05 -0.54
N ASP A 156 23.30 -10.22 -0.21
CA ASP A 156 24.41 -10.20 -1.18
C ASP A 156 24.21 -11.26 -2.27
N HIS A 157 23.82 -12.47 -1.88
CA HIS A 157 23.51 -13.54 -2.83
C HIS A 157 22.33 -13.17 -3.74
N ALA A 158 21.23 -12.63 -3.18
CA ALA A 158 20.09 -12.20 -3.96
C ALA A 158 20.41 -11.04 -4.91
N MET A 159 21.25 -10.07 -4.50
CA MET A 159 21.75 -9.02 -5.40
C MET A 159 22.59 -9.62 -6.54
N ALA A 160 23.50 -10.56 -6.25
CA ALA A 160 24.31 -11.20 -7.28
C ALA A 160 23.44 -11.97 -8.31
N LEU A 161 22.33 -12.57 -7.87
CA LEU A 161 21.36 -13.20 -8.76
C LEU A 161 20.58 -12.18 -9.60
N ARG A 162 20.18 -11.04 -9.01
CA ARG A 162 19.59 -9.91 -9.73
C ARG A 162 20.50 -9.41 -10.85
N ASP A 163 21.78 -9.19 -10.54
CA ASP A 163 22.74 -8.64 -11.50
C ASP A 163 23.05 -9.62 -12.65
N LYS A 164 22.76 -10.91 -12.46
CA LYS A 164 22.80 -11.97 -13.50
C LYS A 164 21.49 -12.15 -14.26
N GLY A 165 20.41 -11.46 -13.89
CA GLY A 165 19.07 -11.67 -14.45
C GLY A 165 18.36 -12.93 -13.94
N GLU A 166 18.84 -13.51 -12.83
CA GLU A 166 18.34 -14.77 -12.25
C GLU A 166 17.39 -14.56 -11.06
N LEU A 167 17.05 -13.31 -10.72
CA LEU A 167 16.22 -13.00 -9.54
C LEU A 167 14.81 -13.60 -9.63
N ALA A 168 14.19 -13.61 -10.80
CA ALA A 168 12.87 -14.21 -10.98
C ALA A 168 12.89 -15.72 -10.66
N ALA A 169 13.92 -16.43 -11.12
CA ALA A 169 14.09 -17.85 -10.81
C ALA A 169 14.33 -18.08 -9.32
N PHE A 170 15.09 -17.20 -8.66
CA PHE A 170 15.27 -17.22 -7.22
C PHE A 170 13.96 -17.02 -6.45
N VAL A 171 13.17 -16.02 -6.82
CA VAL A 171 11.87 -15.73 -6.19
C VAL A 171 10.92 -16.92 -6.32
N LYS A 172 10.88 -17.54 -7.50
CA LYS A 172 10.08 -18.74 -7.76
C LYS A 172 10.52 -19.95 -6.93
N ALA A 173 11.81 -20.02 -6.58
CA ALA A 173 12.38 -21.10 -5.77
C ALA A 173 12.30 -20.84 -4.26
N LEU A 174 11.78 -19.68 -3.82
CA LEU A 174 11.62 -19.39 -2.40
C LEU A 174 10.69 -20.42 -1.74
N PRO A 175 10.94 -20.79 -0.47
CA PRO A 175 10.06 -21.68 0.25
C PRO A 175 8.61 -21.17 0.26
N PRO A 176 7.62 -22.07 0.17
CA PRO A 176 6.23 -21.67 0.27
C PRO A 176 5.94 -21.05 1.64
N MET A 177 4.96 -20.16 1.68
CA MET A 177 4.50 -19.57 2.95
C MET A 177 4.05 -20.68 3.92
N PRO A 178 4.35 -20.56 5.23
CA PRO A 178 3.84 -21.50 6.24
C PRO A 178 2.31 -21.59 6.16
N ARG A 179 1.78 -22.81 6.36
CA ARG A 179 0.33 -22.98 6.50
C ARG A 179 -0.11 -22.23 7.76
N ARG A 180 -1.11 -21.36 7.60
CA ARG A 180 -1.77 -20.67 8.71
C ARG A 180 -2.68 -21.61 9.48
#